data_AF-A0A5V4ZE99-F1
#
_entry.id   AF-A0A5V4ZE99-F1
#
_cell.length_a   1.000
_cell.length_b   1.000
_cell.length_c   1.000
_cell.angle_alpha   90.00
_cell.angle_beta   90.00
_cell.angle_gamma   90.00
#
_symmetry.space_group_name_H-M   'P 1'
#
loop_
_entity.id
_entity.type
_entity.pdbx_description
1 polymer ?
#
loop_
_entity_poly.entity_id
_entity_poly.type
_entity_poly.pdbx_seq_one_letter_code
_entity_poly.pdbx_strand_id
1 'polypeptide(L)'
;MTEIKKKTRSASSSVDPATQYAMDVTSGKEMAGPDIRNACRRHLHDLESCHARGLSWDVVAAQRAIDFFAKVLKLNGGDFESKPFVLLPWQCFVIGSIFGWKNAEGYRRFRTAYVESGKGSGKSPLAGGVGLYCLTADGEARAEVYAAATKKDQAMILFRDAVAMVDQSPALAKRLSKSGGAGKEWNLAFLQTGSFFRPISSDDGQSGPRPHCALIDEVHEHKSNIVVEMIRAGTKGRR
;
A
#
# COMPACT_ATOMS: atom_id res chain seq x y z
N MET A 1 43.70 7.07 34.37
CA MET A 1 42.28 6.64 34.48
C MET A 1 41.49 7.48 33.50
N THR A 2 41.00 6.86 32.44
CA THR A 2 40.48 7.52 31.24
C THR A 2 39.04 7.97 31.49
N GLU A 3 38.79 9.28 31.40
CA GLU A 3 37.43 9.84 31.48
C GLU A 3 36.58 9.34 30.30
N ILE A 4 35.51 8.62 30.61
CA ILE A 4 34.52 8.18 29.64
C ILE A 4 33.65 9.39 29.30
N LYS A 5 33.95 10.07 28.19
CA LYS A 5 33.03 11.04 27.57
C LYS A 5 31.70 10.35 27.27
N LYS A 6 30.65 10.70 28.02
CA LYS A 6 29.26 10.41 27.65
C LYS A 6 29.01 11.02 26.27
N LYS A 7 28.88 10.18 25.25
CA LYS A 7 28.33 10.58 23.96
C LYS A 7 26.88 11.01 24.19
N THR A 8 26.64 12.31 24.24
CA THR A 8 25.28 12.86 24.09
C THR A 8 24.78 12.40 22.73
N ARG A 9 23.85 11.43 22.71
CA ARG A 9 23.10 11.08 21.51
C ARG A 9 22.35 12.33 21.09
N SER A 10 22.77 12.94 19.98
CA SER A 10 21.97 13.93 19.26
C SER A 10 20.61 13.31 18.95
N ALA A 11 19.56 13.86 19.56
CA ALA A 11 18.18 13.53 19.23
C ALA A 11 17.83 14.26 17.93
N SER A 12 18.20 13.66 16.79
CA SER A 12 17.51 13.94 15.54
C SER A 12 16.19 13.16 15.55
N SER A 13 15.27 13.51 16.45
CA SER A 13 13.94 12.88 16.54
C SER A 13 13.01 13.48 15.48
N SER A 14 13.30 13.25 14.20
CA SER A 14 12.34 13.55 13.15
C SER A 14 11.13 12.65 13.34
N VAL A 15 9.95 13.26 13.52
CA VAL A 15 8.67 12.56 13.54
C VAL A 15 8.50 11.79 12.22
N ASP A 16 7.90 10.60 12.26
CA ASP A 16 7.70 9.81 11.04
C ASP A 16 6.76 10.53 10.05
N PRO A 17 6.87 10.28 8.73
CA PRO A 17 6.12 11.05 7.74
C PRO A 17 4.60 10.98 7.87
N ALA A 18 4.05 9.86 8.35
CA ALA A 18 2.60 9.72 8.53
C ALA A 18 2.13 10.56 9.72
N THR A 19 2.84 10.47 10.85
CA THR A 19 2.56 11.31 12.02
C THR A 19 2.74 12.79 11.70
N GLN A 20 3.78 13.15 10.93
CA GLN A 20 4.02 14.54 10.52
C GLN A 20 2.86 15.10 9.69
N TYR A 21 2.34 14.33 8.71
CA TYR A 21 1.16 14.75 7.95
C TYR A 21 -0.06 14.95 8.86
N ALA A 22 -0.26 14.06 9.83
CA ALA A 22 -1.37 14.19 10.78
C ALA A 22 -1.26 15.47 11.64
N MET A 23 -0.05 15.81 12.09
CA MET A 23 0.21 17.07 12.80
C MET A 23 -0.01 18.30 11.91
N ASP A 24 0.46 18.26 10.67
CA ASP A 24 0.31 19.37 9.72
C ASP A 24 -1.18 19.62 9.37
N VAL A 25 -1.97 18.56 9.20
CA VAL A 25 -3.42 18.68 8.95
C VAL A 25 -4.18 19.18 10.18
N THR A 26 -3.84 18.71 11.38
CA THR A 26 -4.57 19.08 12.60
C THR A 26 -4.23 20.47 13.11
N SER A 27 -3.01 20.95 12.84
CA SER A 27 -2.59 22.34 13.09
C SER A 27 -3.12 23.34 12.05
N GLY A 28 -3.63 22.85 10.92
CA GLY A 28 -4.12 23.68 9.81
C GLY A 28 -3.03 24.16 8.84
N LYS A 29 -1.78 23.68 8.98
CA LYS A 29 -0.70 23.90 8.02
C LYS A 29 -1.02 23.26 6.66
N GLU A 30 -1.58 22.06 6.67
CA GLU A 30 -2.06 21.36 5.47
C GLU A 30 -3.59 21.39 5.43
N MET A 31 -4.15 21.93 4.34
CA MET A 31 -5.59 21.97 4.17
C MET A 31 -6.12 20.59 3.78
N ALA A 32 -7.07 20.06 4.55
CA ALA A 32 -7.72 18.80 4.24
C ALA A 32 -9.23 18.86 4.51
N GLY A 33 -10.00 17.96 3.88
CA GLY A 33 -11.43 17.78 4.15
C GLY A 33 -11.73 17.23 5.55
N PRO A 34 -13.01 17.24 5.99
CA PRO A 34 -13.39 16.82 7.33
C PRO A 34 -12.98 15.37 7.66
N ASP A 35 -13.15 14.44 6.72
CA ASP A 35 -12.83 13.02 6.96
C ASP A 35 -11.32 12.77 7.09
N ILE A 36 -10.51 13.49 6.31
CA ILE A 36 -9.04 13.43 6.42
C ILE A 36 -8.60 14.04 7.75
N ARG A 37 -9.16 15.18 8.16
CA ARG A 37 -8.89 15.76 9.49
C ARG A 37 -9.27 14.80 10.60
N ASN A 38 -10.40 14.12 10.50
CA ASN A 38 -10.83 13.12 11.48
C ASN A 38 -9.91 11.89 11.50
N ALA A 39 -9.45 11.42 10.35
CA ALA A 39 -8.46 10.35 10.28
C ALA A 39 -7.12 10.75 10.92
N CYS A 40 -6.66 11.98 10.69
CA CYS A 40 -5.43 12.52 11.29
C CYS A 40 -5.56 12.70 12.80
N ARG A 41 -6.68 13.26 13.29
CA ARG A 41 -6.98 13.35 14.73
C ARG A 41 -7.04 11.97 15.37
N ARG A 42 -7.69 11.00 14.72
CA ARG A 42 -7.73 9.61 15.17
C ARG A 42 -6.31 9.05 15.30
N HIS A 43 -5.46 9.24 14.29
CA HIS A 43 -4.07 8.79 14.35
C HIS A 43 -3.34 9.35 15.57
N LEU A 44 -3.40 10.68 15.79
CA LEU A 44 -2.72 11.33 16.93
C LEU A 44 -3.30 10.88 18.28
N HIS A 45 -4.62 10.84 18.43
CA HIS A 45 -5.27 10.33 19.64
C HIS A 45 -4.94 8.85 19.89
N ASP A 46 -4.82 8.04 18.84
CA ASP A 46 -4.42 6.66 18.96
C ASP A 46 -2.96 6.53 19.42
N LEU A 47 -2.05 7.41 19.02
CA LEU A 47 -0.67 7.39 19.55
C LEU A 47 -0.64 7.56 21.07
N GLU A 48 -1.55 8.35 21.64
CA GLU A 48 -1.65 8.58 23.09
C GLU A 48 -2.32 7.42 23.83
N SER A 49 -3.30 6.75 23.19
CA SER A 49 -4.24 5.84 23.87
C SER A 49 -4.26 4.40 23.34
N CYS A 50 -3.46 4.06 22.32
CA CYS A 50 -3.50 2.78 21.62
C CYS A 50 -3.26 1.58 22.54
N HIS A 51 -2.33 1.72 23.51
CA HIS A 51 -1.95 0.63 24.41
C HIS A 51 -3.11 0.07 25.22
N ALA A 52 -4.04 0.93 25.67
CA ALA A 52 -5.24 0.51 26.40
C ALA A 52 -6.20 -0.36 25.55
N ARG A 53 -6.08 -0.30 24.22
CA ARG A 53 -6.85 -1.12 23.27
C ARG A 53 -6.03 -2.27 22.67
N GLY A 54 -4.82 -2.50 23.18
CA GLY A 54 -3.89 -3.49 22.62
C GLY A 54 -3.39 -3.12 21.21
N LEU A 55 -3.48 -1.85 20.82
CA LEU A 55 -2.97 -1.39 19.53
C LEU A 55 -1.53 -0.89 19.70
N SER A 56 -0.75 -0.91 18.62
CA SER A 56 0.60 -0.34 18.59
C SER A 56 0.88 0.36 17.25
N TRP A 57 1.72 1.40 17.32
CA TRP A 57 2.24 2.09 16.15
C TRP A 57 3.68 1.63 15.88
N ASP A 58 3.84 0.82 14.83
CA ASP A 58 5.14 0.35 14.37
C ASP A 58 5.71 1.33 13.33
N VAL A 59 6.49 2.29 13.83
CA VAL A 59 7.18 3.30 13.02
C VAL A 59 8.11 2.65 11.99
N VAL A 60 8.76 1.53 12.34
CA VAL A 60 9.71 0.86 11.46
C VAL A 60 8.97 0.19 10.29
N ALA A 61 7.84 -0.47 10.56
CA ALA A 61 6.99 -1.04 9.52
C ALA A 61 6.39 0.05 8.61
N ALA A 62 5.91 1.16 9.19
CA ALA A 62 5.41 2.30 8.42
C ALA A 62 6.49 2.88 7.50
N GLN A 63 7.68 3.17 8.04
CA GLN A 63 8.79 3.73 7.27
C GLN A 63 9.28 2.76 6.19
N ARG A 64 9.36 1.46 6.48
CA ARG A 64 9.73 0.44 5.49
C ARG A 64 8.75 0.41 4.31
N ALA A 65 7.45 0.51 4.58
CA ALA A 65 6.44 0.55 3.53
C ALA A 65 6.55 1.83 2.68
N ILE A 66 6.75 2.99 3.30
CA ILE A 66 6.95 4.27 2.60
C ILE A 66 8.24 4.24 1.76
N ASP A 67 9.34 3.76 2.35
CA ASP A 67 10.64 3.66 1.69
C ASP A 67 10.62 2.72 0.49
N PHE A 68 9.77 1.69 0.49
CA PHE A 68 9.63 0.80 -0.66
C PHE A 68 9.22 1.55 -1.93
N PHE A 69 8.32 2.53 -1.81
CA PHE A 69 7.92 3.34 -2.96
C PHE A 69 9.11 4.13 -3.52
N ALA A 70 9.84 4.84 -2.66
CA ALA A 70 10.95 5.69 -3.10
C ALA A 70 12.21 4.91 -3.50
N LYS A 71 12.47 3.75 -2.90
CA LYS A 71 13.73 3.00 -3.08
C LYS A 71 13.60 1.82 -4.04
N VAL A 72 12.39 1.31 -4.28
CA VAL A 72 12.15 0.13 -5.11
C VAL A 72 11.30 0.46 -6.33
N LEU A 73 10.26 1.27 -6.18
CA LEU A 73 9.33 1.56 -7.26
C LEU A 73 9.80 2.73 -8.12
N LYS A 74 9.48 2.65 -9.41
CA LYS A 74 9.65 3.75 -10.35
C LYS A 74 8.34 3.97 -11.09
N LEU A 75 8.03 5.24 -11.35
CA LEU A 75 6.83 5.64 -12.07
C LEU A 75 7.06 5.55 -13.58
N ASN A 76 6.00 5.20 -14.29
CA ASN A 76 5.93 5.20 -15.74
C ASN A 76 5.15 6.42 -16.26
N GLY A 77 5.48 6.85 -17.48
CA GLY A 77 4.70 7.83 -18.23
C GLY A 77 5.15 9.28 -18.06
N GLY A 78 5.30 9.97 -19.20
CA GLY A 78 5.58 11.41 -19.27
C GLY A 78 6.81 11.83 -18.46
N ASP A 79 6.67 12.94 -17.74
CA ASP A 79 7.75 13.51 -16.91
C ASP A 79 8.17 12.63 -15.74
N PHE A 80 7.44 11.56 -15.44
CA PHE A 80 7.72 10.65 -14.34
C PHE A 80 8.43 9.36 -14.77
N GLU A 81 8.60 9.15 -16.07
CA GLU A 81 9.21 7.95 -16.64
C GLU A 81 10.55 7.61 -15.97
N SER A 82 10.65 6.39 -15.43
CA SER A 82 11.84 5.87 -14.74
C SER A 82 12.29 6.68 -13.50
N LYS A 83 11.48 7.61 -13.00
CA LYS A 83 11.78 8.34 -11.75
C LYS A 83 11.33 7.53 -10.53
N PRO A 84 12.05 7.60 -9.40
CA PRO A 84 11.61 7.00 -8.15
C PRO A 84 10.21 7.48 -7.74
N PHE A 85 9.37 6.58 -7.23
CA PHE A 85 8.05 6.97 -6.74
C PHE A 85 8.15 7.56 -5.33
N VAL A 86 8.45 8.85 -5.24
CA VAL A 86 8.43 9.60 -3.98
C VAL A 86 6.99 9.92 -3.60
N LEU A 87 6.53 9.37 -2.48
CA LEU A 87 5.17 9.58 -1.99
C LEU A 87 4.93 11.03 -1.55
N LEU A 88 3.75 11.55 -1.88
CA LEU A 88 3.24 12.80 -1.32
C LEU A 88 2.91 12.64 0.17
N PRO A 89 2.87 13.72 0.97
CA PRO A 89 2.59 13.64 2.41
C PRO A 89 1.31 12.85 2.76
N TRP A 90 0.22 13.07 2.03
CA TRP A 90 -1.03 12.33 2.25
C TRP A 90 -0.91 10.85 1.87
N GLN A 91 -0.10 10.51 0.87
CA GLN A 91 0.16 9.11 0.50
C GLN A 91 1.00 8.42 1.57
N CYS A 92 2.00 9.11 2.13
CA CYS A 92 2.74 8.64 3.31
C CYS A 92 1.80 8.35 4.48
N PHE A 93 0.81 9.20 4.72
CA PHE A 93 -0.19 8.97 5.77
C PHE A 93 -1.05 7.73 5.52
N VAL A 94 -1.52 7.53 4.28
CA VAL A 94 -2.29 6.34 3.89
C VAL A 94 -1.44 5.06 4.06
N ILE A 95 -0.26 5.02 3.45
CA ILE A 95 0.63 3.86 3.50
C ILE A 95 1.10 3.58 4.93
N GLY A 96 1.57 4.61 5.64
CA GLY A 96 1.95 4.49 7.04
C GLY A 96 0.81 3.96 7.89
N SER A 97 -0.42 4.47 7.71
CA SER A 97 -1.58 3.98 8.46
C SER A 97 -1.88 2.51 8.20
N ILE A 98 -1.84 2.06 6.94
CA ILE A 98 -2.12 0.66 6.56
C ILE A 98 -1.09 -0.29 7.17
N PHE A 99 0.21 0.03 7.07
CA PHE A 99 1.28 -0.91 7.41
C PHE A 99 1.84 -0.73 8.83
N GLY A 100 1.71 0.45 9.42
CA GLY A 100 2.26 0.80 10.73
C GLY A 100 1.34 0.51 11.91
N TRP A 101 0.01 0.66 11.78
CA TRP A 101 -0.90 0.35 12.88
C TRP A 101 -1.11 -1.16 13.03
N LYS A 102 -0.77 -1.70 14.19
CA LYS A 102 -0.92 -3.12 14.53
C LYS A 102 -1.89 -3.35 15.68
N ASN A 103 -2.49 -4.54 15.72
CA ASN A 103 -3.27 -5.04 16.85
C ASN A 103 -2.37 -5.78 17.86
N ALA A 104 -2.98 -6.37 18.90
CA ALA A 104 -2.27 -7.01 20.00
C ALA A 104 -1.48 -8.25 19.56
N GLU A 105 -1.89 -8.89 18.48
CA GLU A 105 -1.20 -10.04 17.90
C GLU A 105 -0.16 -9.66 16.83
N GLY A 106 0.05 -8.36 16.58
CA GLY A 106 1.01 -7.86 15.59
C GLY A 106 0.50 -7.80 14.15
N TYR A 107 -0.78 -8.09 13.90
CA TYR A 107 -1.41 -7.96 12.57
C TYR A 107 -1.88 -6.54 12.31
N ARG A 108 -2.17 -6.19 11.04
CA ARG A 108 -2.66 -4.85 10.70
C ARG A 108 -3.98 -4.56 11.42
N ARG A 109 -4.07 -3.37 12.01
CA ARG A 109 -5.34 -2.84 12.51
C ARG A 109 -6.30 -2.54 11.36
N PHE A 110 -5.80 -1.87 10.32
CA PHE A 110 -6.61 -1.49 9.16
C PHE A 110 -6.46 -2.51 8.05
N ARG A 111 -7.50 -3.32 7.87
CA ARG A 111 -7.59 -4.34 6.81
C ARG A 111 -8.29 -3.86 5.55
N THR A 112 -8.88 -2.68 5.58
CA THR A 112 -9.55 -2.05 4.46
C THR A 112 -9.21 -0.57 4.47
N ALA A 113 -8.79 -0.06 3.32
CA ALA A 113 -8.58 1.36 3.10
C ALA A 113 -9.49 1.80 1.94
N TYR A 114 -10.21 2.89 2.16
CA TYR A 114 -10.93 3.60 1.12
C TYR A 114 -10.26 4.96 0.96
N VAL A 115 -9.88 5.30 -0.26
CA VAL A 115 -9.15 6.52 -0.59
C VAL A 115 -9.86 7.17 -1.75
N GLU A 116 -10.33 8.39 -1.52
CA GLU A 116 -10.91 9.25 -2.55
C GLU A 116 -10.00 10.46 -2.75
N SER A 117 -9.68 10.76 -4.00
CA SER A 117 -8.76 11.83 -4.36
C SER A 117 -9.04 12.29 -5.79
N GLY A 118 -8.71 13.54 -6.10
CA GLY A 118 -8.86 14.10 -7.44
C GLY A 118 -8.02 13.37 -8.51
N LYS A 119 -8.40 13.56 -9.77
CA LYS A 119 -7.68 13.04 -10.95
C LYS A 119 -6.25 13.60 -10.98
N GLY A 120 -5.28 12.76 -11.35
CA GLY A 120 -3.87 13.15 -11.45
C GLY A 120 -3.12 13.18 -10.11
N SER A 121 -3.73 12.76 -9.01
CA SER A 121 -3.10 12.69 -7.67
C SER A 121 -2.17 11.49 -7.47
N GLY A 122 -2.08 10.58 -8.45
CA GLY A 122 -1.25 9.37 -8.36
C GLY A 122 -1.89 8.21 -7.57
N LYS A 123 -3.23 8.18 -7.42
CA LYS A 123 -3.94 7.08 -6.72
C LYS A 123 -3.77 5.69 -7.36
N SER A 124 -3.80 5.59 -8.68
CA SER A 124 -3.70 4.33 -9.42
C SER A 124 -2.30 3.72 -9.30
N PRO A 125 -1.20 4.48 -9.55
CA PRO A 125 0.13 3.96 -9.27
C PRO A 125 0.36 3.67 -7.77
N LEU A 126 -0.23 4.45 -6.85
CA LEU A 126 -0.17 4.16 -5.41
C LEU A 126 -0.75 2.76 -5.11
N ALA A 127 -1.91 2.43 -5.66
CA ALA A 127 -2.54 1.13 -5.50
C ALA A 127 -1.67 0.00 -6.10
N GLY A 128 -1.14 0.18 -7.30
CA GLY A 128 -0.18 -0.77 -7.91
C GLY A 128 1.04 -1.02 -7.03
N GLY A 129 1.60 0.04 -6.44
CA GLY A 129 2.72 -0.04 -5.51
C GLY A 129 2.39 -0.79 -4.21
N VAL A 130 1.18 -0.59 -3.65
CA VAL A 130 0.68 -1.41 -2.52
C VAL A 130 0.63 -2.89 -2.91
N GLY A 131 0.13 -3.21 -4.11
CA GLY A 131 0.10 -4.59 -4.61
C GLY A 131 1.48 -5.22 -4.69
N LEU A 132 2.46 -4.49 -5.23
CA LEU A 132 3.85 -4.95 -5.33
C LEU A 132 4.52 -5.10 -3.96
N TYR A 133 4.22 -4.21 -3.00
CA TYR A 133 4.68 -4.35 -1.63
C TYR A 133 4.11 -5.61 -0.97
N CYS A 134 2.80 -5.81 -1.04
CA CYS A 134 2.11 -7.00 -0.55
C CYS A 134 2.61 -8.30 -1.21
N LEU A 135 3.00 -8.23 -2.49
CA LEU A 135 3.54 -9.36 -3.23
C LEU A 135 4.94 -9.74 -2.76
N THR A 136 5.82 -8.76 -2.47
CA THR A 136 7.27 -8.99 -2.40
C THR A 136 7.93 -8.65 -1.07
N ALA A 137 7.36 -7.74 -0.29
CA ALA A 137 8.02 -7.10 0.84
C ALA A 137 7.24 -7.23 2.16
N ASP A 138 5.99 -7.63 2.11
CA ASP A 138 5.08 -7.67 3.26
C ASP A 138 5.19 -8.95 4.12
N GLY A 139 5.94 -9.94 3.65
CA GLY A 139 6.28 -11.14 4.43
C GLY A 139 5.24 -12.27 4.41
N GLU A 140 4.20 -12.16 3.60
CA GLU A 140 3.16 -13.19 3.49
C GLU A 140 3.57 -14.34 2.55
N ALA A 141 3.46 -15.57 3.03
CA ALA A 141 3.67 -16.77 2.23
C ALA A 141 2.47 -17.02 1.29
N ARG A 142 2.76 -17.35 0.02
CA ARG A 142 1.75 -17.61 -1.01
C ARG A 142 0.72 -16.48 -1.10
N ALA A 143 1.19 -15.24 -1.07
CA ALA A 143 0.34 -14.07 -1.18
C ALA A 143 -0.38 -14.05 -2.53
N GLU A 144 -1.71 -14.02 -2.50
CA GLU A 144 -2.54 -13.79 -3.68
C GLU A 144 -2.89 -12.30 -3.71
N VAL A 145 -2.34 -11.58 -4.69
CA VAL A 145 -2.59 -10.15 -4.91
C VAL A 145 -3.47 -9.99 -6.14
N TYR A 146 -4.50 -9.16 -6.05
CA TYR A 146 -5.45 -8.99 -7.13
C TYR A 146 -5.70 -7.53 -7.48
N ALA A 147 -5.70 -7.23 -8.79
CA ALA A 147 -6.29 -6.03 -9.34
C ALA A 147 -7.72 -6.42 -9.70
N ALA A 148 -8.71 -5.86 -9.02
CA ALA A 148 -10.09 -6.31 -9.10
C ALA A 148 -10.98 -5.20 -9.65
N ALA A 149 -11.79 -5.54 -10.65
CA ALA A 149 -12.77 -4.64 -11.23
C ALA A 149 -14.00 -5.42 -11.70
N THR A 150 -15.04 -4.71 -12.15
CA THR A 150 -16.24 -5.35 -12.70
C THR A 150 -15.98 -6.10 -14.01
N LYS A 151 -15.05 -5.57 -14.82
CA LYS A 151 -14.61 -6.15 -16.10
C LYS A 151 -13.10 -6.35 -16.09
N LYS A 152 -12.63 -7.42 -16.72
CA LYS A 152 -11.20 -7.75 -16.79
C LYS A 152 -10.34 -6.64 -17.40
N ASP A 153 -10.82 -5.97 -18.45
CA ASP A 153 -10.09 -4.87 -19.08
C ASP A 153 -9.86 -3.68 -18.14
N GLN A 154 -10.79 -3.44 -17.22
CA GLN A 154 -10.62 -2.39 -16.19
C GLN A 154 -9.59 -2.81 -15.13
N ALA A 155 -9.65 -4.06 -14.68
CA ALA A 155 -8.64 -4.63 -13.77
C ALA A 155 -7.24 -4.61 -14.40
N MET A 156 -7.17 -4.81 -15.72
CA MET A 156 -5.93 -4.77 -16.48
C MET A 156 -5.26 -3.39 -16.50
N ILE A 157 -5.99 -2.29 -16.31
CA ILE A 157 -5.39 -0.94 -16.27
C ILE A 157 -4.43 -0.83 -15.09
N LEU A 158 -4.92 -1.08 -13.88
CA LEU A 158 -4.09 -1.07 -12.67
C LEU A 158 -2.98 -2.13 -12.75
N PHE A 159 -3.29 -3.31 -13.27
CA PHE A 159 -2.30 -4.37 -13.40
C PHE A 159 -1.15 -4.00 -14.35
N ARG A 160 -1.44 -3.34 -15.48
CA ARG A 160 -0.42 -2.86 -16.42
C ARG A 160 0.48 -1.79 -15.80
N ASP A 161 -0.06 -0.90 -14.97
CA ASP A 161 0.76 0.05 -14.22
C ASP A 161 1.76 -0.70 -13.31
N ALA A 162 1.30 -1.74 -12.61
CA ALA A 162 2.20 -2.57 -11.81
C ALA A 162 3.26 -3.30 -12.65
N VAL A 163 2.91 -3.83 -13.83
CA VAL A 163 3.89 -4.43 -14.76
C VAL A 163 4.94 -3.39 -15.19
N ALA A 164 4.51 -2.17 -15.55
CA ALA A 164 5.42 -1.10 -15.93
C ALA A 164 6.37 -0.72 -14.78
N MET A 165 5.88 -0.64 -13.54
CA MET A 165 6.74 -0.41 -12.36
C MET A 165 7.78 -1.52 -12.18
N VAL A 166 7.39 -2.79 -12.42
CA VAL A 166 8.32 -3.93 -12.35
C VAL A 166 9.40 -3.83 -13.41
N ASP A 167 9.02 -3.49 -14.64
CA ASP A 167 9.95 -3.39 -15.77
C ASP A 167 10.99 -2.29 -15.59
N GLN A 168 10.62 -1.20 -14.93
CA GLN A 168 11.52 -0.09 -14.64
C GLN A 168 12.37 -0.30 -13.38
N SER A 169 11.94 -1.17 -12.47
CA SER A 169 12.62 -1.46 -11.22
C SER A 169 13.60 -2.65 -11.36
N PRO A 170 14.93 -2.43 -11.33
CA PRO A 170 15.88 -3.53 -11.45
C PRO A 170 15.74 -4.57 -10.34
N ALA A 171 15.33 -4.14 -9.15
CA ALA A 171 15.13 -5.01 -7.99
C ALA A 171 13.92 -5.93 -8.17
N LEU A 172 12.83 -5.44 -8.78
CA LEU A 172 11.63 -6.25 -9.04
C LEU A 172 11.78 -7.09 -10.30
N ALA A 173 12.31 -6.53 -11.39
CA ALA A 173 12.56 -7.25 -12.64
C ALA A 173 13.42 -8.51 -12.43
N LYS A 174 14.38 -8.46 -11.50
CA LYS A 174 15.21 -9.62 -11.13
C LYS A 174 14.47 -10.70 -10.32
N ARG A 175 13.41 -10.33 -9.59
CA ARG A 175 12.73 -11.20 -8.61
C ARG A 175 11.39 -11.74 -9.10
N LEU A 176 10.74 -11.02 -10.02
CA LEU A 176 9.42 -11.34 -10.51
C LEU A 176 9.47 -11.96 -11.89
N SER A 177 8.69 -13.02 -12.09
CA SER A 177 8.49 -13.64 -13.40
C SER A 177 7.14 -13.22 -13.96
N LYS A 178 7.15 -12.70 -15.19
CA LYS A 178 5.93 -12.34 -15.92
C LYS A 178 5.39 -13.56 -16.67
N SER A 179 4.06 -13.73 -16.72
CA SER A 179 3.42 -14.69 -17.61
C SER A 179 2.51 -13.98 -18.61
N GLY A 180 2.50 -14.47 -19.85
CA GLY A 180 1.89 -13.81 -21.00
C GLY A 180 2.93 -13.43 -22.05
N GLY A 181 2.48 -12.88 -23.18
CA GLY A 181 3.36 -12.24 -24.15
C GLY A 181 3.67 -10.80 -23.74
N ALA A 182 4.70 -10.20 -24.34
CA ALA A 182 5.03 -8.80 -24.11
C ALA A 182 3.80 -7.90 -24.41
N GLY A 183 3.42 -7.07 -23.44
CA GLY A 183 2.23 -6.21 -23.51
C GLY A 183 0.89 -6.93 -23.31
N LYS A 184 0.93 -8.24 -23.03
CA LYS A 184 -0.22 -9.12 -22.78
C LYS A 184 -0.02 -9.93 -21.50
N GLU A 185 0.72 -9.38 -20.56
CA GLU A 185 0.96 -9.97 -19.26
C GLU A 185 -0.35 -10.12 -18.50
N TRP A 186 -0.49 -11.22 -17.77
CA TRP A 186 -1.66 -11.48 -16.92
C TRP A 186 -1.26 -11.97 -15.52
N ASN A 187 0.04 -12.09 -15.24
CA ASN A 187 0.55 -12.57 -13.96
C ASN A 187 1.96 -12.05 -13.68
N LEU A 188 2.17 -11.55 -12.46
CA LEU A 188 3.48 -11.34 -11.86
C LEU A 188 3.66 -12.38 -10.76
N ALA A 189 4.56 -13.34 -10.96
CA ALA A 189 4.86 -14.37 -9.97
C ALA A 189 6.10 -14.01 -9.14
N PHE A 190 5.98 -14.09 -7.82
CA PHE A 190 7.12 -14.10 -6.92
C PHE A 190 7.36 -15.53 -6.44
N LEU A 191 8.18 -16.25 -7.21
CA LEU A 191 8.36 -17.70 -7.05
C LEU A 191 8.98 -18.07 -5.69
N GLN A 192 9.79 -17.19 -5.10
CA GLN A 192 10.43 -17.41 -3.80
C GLN A 192 9.44 -17.73 -2.69
N THR A 193 8.26 -17.12 -2.70
CA THR A 193 7.20 -17.32 -1.69
C THR A 193 5.98 -18.04 -2.27
N GLY A 194 6.00 -18.42 -3.55
CA GLY A 194 4.84 -18.94 -4.26
C GLY A 194 3.68 -17.93 -4.38
N SER A 195 4.00 -16.63 -4.36
CA SER A 195 3.02 -15.54 -4.42
C SER A 195 2.77 -15.09 -5.86
N PHE A 196 1.64 -14.43 -6.11
CA PHE A 196 1.34 -13.84 -7.42
C PHE A 196 0.52 -12.55 -7.32
N PHE A 197 0.58 -11.74 -8.38
CA PHE A 197 -0.31 -10.61 -8.62
C PHE A 197 -0.98 -10.79 -9.99
N ARG A 198 -2.32 -10.81 -10.02
CA ARG A 198 -3.14 -11.02 -11.22
C ARG A 198 -4.32 -10.05 -11.30
N PRO A 199 -4.81 -9.73 -12.51
CA PRO A 199 -6.13 -9.15 -12.69
C PRO A 199 -7.21 -10.19 -12.38
N ILE A 200 -8.33 -9.77 -11.79
CA ILE A 200 -9.53 -10.57 -11.55
C ILE A 200 -10.78 -9.72 -11.79
N SER A 201 -11.85 -10.34 -12.23
CA SER A 201 -13.14 -9.67 -12.42
C SER A 201 -14.30 -10.55 -12.01
N SER A 202 -15.43 -9.93 -11.70
CA SER A 202 -16.64 -10.63 -11.23
C SER A 202 -17.36 -11.42 -12.32
N ASP A 203 -17.09 -11.14 -13.60
CA ASP A 203 -17.65 -11.84 -14.77
C ASP A 203 -16.95 -13.16 -15.09
N ASP A 204 -15.71 -13.36 -14.64
CA ASP A 204 -14.88 -14.55 -14.93
C ASP A 204 -15.33 -15.81 -14.15
N GLY A 205 -16.37 -15.74 -13.31
CA GLY A 205 -16.96 -16.91 -12.61
C GLY A 205 -15.99 -17.68 -11.70
N GLN A 206 -14.84 -17.10 -11.34
CA GLN A 206 -13.80 -17.78 -10.56
C GLN A 206 -14.24 -18.02 -9.12
N SER A 207 -14.26 -19.29 -8.72
CA SER A 207 -14.60 -19.71 -7.36
C SER A 207 -13.49 -19.38 -6.36
N GLY A 208 -13.76 -18.43 -5.46
CA GLY A 208 -13.14 -18.28 -4.14
C GLY A 208 -11.66 -17.85 -4.09
N PRO A 209 -11.30 -16.64 -4.58
CA PRO A 209 -9.95 -16.10 -4.38
C PRO A 209 -9.64 -16.00 -2.88
N ARG A 210 -8.37 -16.17 -2.48
CA ARG A 210 -7.91 -16.01 -1.09
C ARG A 210 -6.94 -14.84 -0.99
N PRO A 211 -7.41 -13.62 -1.27
CA PRO A 211 -6.57 -12.44 -1.34
C PRO A 211 -5.82 -12.21 -0.04
N HIS A 212 -4.51 -12.06 -0.17
CA HIS A 212 -3.71 -11.32 0.81
C HIS A 212 -3.92 -9.81 0.63
N CYS A 213 -3.97 -9.37 -0.63
CA CYS A 213 -4.24 -7.99 -1.00
C CYS A 213 -5.13 -7.95 -2.23
N ALA A 214 -6.10 -7.04 -2.22
CA ALA A 214 -6.95 -6.78 -3.37
C ALA A 214 -7.11 -5.28 -3.54
N LEU A 215 -6.95 -4.84 -4.77
CA LEU A 215 -6.92 -3.44 -5.18
C LEU A 215 -8.10 -3.22 -6.11
N ILE A 216 -9.01 -2.34 -5.71
CA ILE A 216 -10.18 -1.98 -6.49
C ILE A 216 -10.04 -0.49 -6.82
N ASP A 217 -9.63 -0.18 -8.06
CA ASP A 217 -9.55 1.20 -8.54
C ASP A 217 -10.89 1.62 -9.15
N GLU A 218 -11.14 2.93 -9.19
CA GLU A 218 -12.37 3.53 -9.75
C GLU A 218 -13.68 2.91 -9.24
N VAL A 219 -13.74 2.56 -7.95
CA VAL A 219 -14.94 1.94 -7.34
C VAL A 219 -16.20 2.79 -7.50
N HIS A 220 -16.07 4.10 -7.70
CA HIS A 220 -17.18 5.01 -7.96
C HIS A 220 -17.84 4.78 -9.33
N GLU A 221 -17.14 4.15 -10.28
CA GLU A 221 -17.68 3.77 -11.60
C GLU A 221 -18.40 2.41 -11.57
N HIS A 222 -18.31 1.67 -10.45
CA HIS A 222 -18.94 0.36 -10.32
C HIS A 222 -20.47 0.51 -10.17
N LYS A 223 -21.23 -0.23 -10.99
CA LYS A 223 -22.70 -0.25 -10.93
C LYS A 223 -23.25 -0.84 -9.63
N SER A 224 -22.48 -1.70 -8.96
CA SER A 224 -22.86 -2.37 -7.71
C SER A 224 -21.63 -2.76 -6.90
N ASN A 225 -21.84 -3.16 -5.65
CA ASN A 225 -20.78 -3.57 -4.71
C ASN A 225 -20.30 -5.02 -4.92
N ILE A 226 -20.71 -5.72 -5.98
CA ILE A 226 -20.42 -7.15 -6.20
C ILE A 226 -18.92 -7.46 -6.12
N VAL A 227 -18.06 -6.63 -6.74
CA VAL A 227 -16.60 -6.82 -6.72
C VAL A 227 -16.05 -6.69 -5.30
N VAL A 228 -16.54 -5.71 -4.54
CA VAL A 228 -16.13 -5.48 -3.15
C VAL A 228 -16.52 -6.67 -2.28
N GLU A 229 -17.73 -7.17 -2.43
CA GLU A 229 -18.23 -8.33 -1.66
C GLU A 229 -17.51 -9.62 -2.04
N MET A 230 -17.25 -9.86 -3.33
CA MET A 230 -16.45 -11.00 -3.82
C MET A 230 -15.07 -11.03 -3.17
N ILE A 231 -14.37 -9.89 -3.15
CA ILE A 231 -13.05 -9.77 -2.53
C ILE A 231 -13.13 -9.93 -1.01
N ARG A 232 -14.08 -9.28 -0.35
CA ARG A 232 -14.25 -9.38 1.11
C ARG A 232 -14.49 -10.82 1.56
N ALA A 233 -15.35 -11.55 0.85
CA ALA A 233 -15.66 -12.95 1.13
C ALA A 233 -14.41 -13.85 1.06
N GLY A 234 -13.44 -13.51 0.19
CA GLY A 234 -12.20 -14.25 0.01
C GLY A 234 -11.14 -14.03 1.11
N THR A 235 -11.23 -12.96 1.90
CA THR A 235 -10.22 -12.65 2.94
C THR A 235 -10.24 -13.57 4.16
N LYS A 236 -11.11 -14.59 4.18
CA LYS A 236 -11.22 -15.58 5.26
C LYS A 236 -9.92 -16.38 5.39
N GLY A 237 -9.33 -16.35 6.59
CA GLY A 237 -8.10 -17.10 6.91
C GLY A 237 -6.78 -16.37 6.67
N ARG A 238 -6.80 -15.14 6.14
CA ARG A 238 -5.64 -14.24 6.09
C ARG A 238 -5.76 -13.19 7.19
N ARG A 239 -4.68 -12.88 7.93
CA ARG A 239 -4.68 -11.98 9.08
C ARG A 239 -4.04 -10.62 8.77
#